data_AF-Q6PGX3-F1
#
_entry.id   AF-Q6PGX3-F1
#
_cell.length_a   1.000
_cell.length_b   1.000
_cell.length_c   1.000
_cell.angle_alpha   90.00
_cell.angle_beta   90.00
_cell.angle_gamma   90.00
#
_symmetry.space_group_name_H-M   'P 1'
#
loop_
_entity.id
_entity.type
_entity.pdbx_description
1 polymer ?
#
loop_
_entity_poly.entity_id
_entity_poly.type
_entity_poly.pdbx_seq_one_letter_code
_entity_poly.pdbx_strand_id
1 'polypeptide(L)'
;MERLVFCVLVFGALAKAQLCPGRCICQTISPTLTLLCAKTGLLFVPPTVDRKTVELRLTDNFITAVRRKDFLNMTSLVHLTLSRNTISQIAPHAFMGLKSLRALHMDGNRLSVINSDQLKGLMNLRHLILGNNQIHHIEESSFDEFVATIEDLDLSYNNLRTLPWEAIARMTNINTLTLDHNLIDHIGVGTFTLLTKLVRLDMTSNRLQTLPPDTLFQHAQVLSEPKTSSSSRLTVSFGGNPLHCNCELLWLRRLTREDDLETCASPEHLMDKYFWSIQEEEFICEPPLITKHQVTKPYVMEGQGVTLKCKAMGDPDPAIHWRFPDGKLVHNNSRTILYDNGTLDILITTLKDSGAFNCVASNAAGIATAAVHVHMIPLPLLVNNTGHMREADPGLSDISTSSRSSSNDSKTHSKRVLVENLTAHSAVIHWPSERHIPGIRMYQIQYELCVLAVYDDGITSLTATRVVGCVHFHTLPETNQCRFVPSQFLGGTMIIIIGGIIVASVLVFIIILMIRYKAYSGGGGDTAKAKAGGDVSVHVHSQTNGSRSAATKQSEEPPESPAGKHCKALVLLKMVLPILHLLF
;
A
#
# COMPACT_ATOMS: atom_id res chain seq x y z
N MET A 1 -76.13 12.42 -10.15
CA MET A 1 -75.00 13.35 -10.35
C MET A 1 -73.89 13.12 -9.31
N GLU A 2 -74.19 12.94 -8.02
CA GLU A 2 -73.18 12.74 -6.97
C GLU A 2 -72.37 11.43 -7.07
N ARG A 3 -73.00 10.32 -7.49
CA ARG A 3 -72.28 9.03 -7.67
C ARG A 3 -71.25 9.05 -8.81
N LEU A 4 -71.44 9.89 -9.82
CA LEU A 4 -70.50 10.00 -10.94
C LEU A 4 -69.27 10.83 -10.56
N VAL A 5 -69.47 11.87 -9.75
CA VAL A 5 -68.38 12.69 -9.18
C VAL A 5 -67.52 11.86 -8.22
N PHE A 6 -68.14 10.98 -7.42
CA PHE A 6 -67.39 10.08 -6.53
C PHE A 6 -66.58 9.04 -7.32
N CYS A 7 -67.12 8.48 -8.41
CA CYS A 7 -66.34 7.59 -9.27
C CYS A 7 -65.19 8.31 -9.99
N VAL A 8 -65.35 9.56 -10.43
CA VAL A 8 -64.25 10.34 -11.04
C VAL A 8 -63.18 10.73 -10.01
N LEU A 9 -63.57 11.00 -8.76
CA LEU A 9 -62.61 11.28 -7.67
C LEU A 9 -61.92 10.01 -7.15
N VAL A 10 -62.58 8.85 -7.18
CA VAL A 10 -61.99 7.56 -6.80
C VAL A 10 -61.12 6.98 -7.92
N PHE A 11 -61.46 7.18 -9.20
CA PHE A 11 -60.57 6.85 -10.33
C PHE A 11 -59.44 7.87 -10.50
N GLY A 12 -59.61 9.12 -10.08
CA GLY A 12 -58.55 10.13 -10.03
C GLY A 12 -57.51 9.90 -8.93
N ALA A 13 -57.82 9.11 -7.90
CA ALA A 13 -56.93 8.85 -6.77
C ALA A 13 -56.03 7.60 -6.92
N LEU A 14 -56.18 6.81 -7.99
CA LEU A 14 -55.40 5.58 -8.21
C LEU A 14 -54.27 5.70 -9.23
N ALA A 15 -54.12 6.84 -9.90
CA ALA A 15 -52.86 7.17 -10.57
C ALA A 15 -51.89 7.73 -9.53
N LYS A 16 -51.17 6.86 -8.80
CA LYS A 16 -49.97 7.29 -8.07
C LYS A 16 -49.04 7.89 -9.12
N ALA A 17 -49.03 9.22 -9.23
CA ALA A 17 -48.17 9.96 -10.12
C ALA A 17 -46.74 9.42 -9.95
N GLN A 18 -46.23 8.75 -10.98
CA GLN A 18 -44.89 8.18 -10.94
C GLN A 18 -43.90 9.31 -10.68
N LEU A 19 -43.12 9.19 -9.61
CA LEU A 19 -42.14 10.19 -9.20
C LEU A 19 -40.98 10.18 -10.21
N CYS A 20 -41.11 10.96 -11.27
CA CYS A 20 -40.05 11.22 -12.21
C CYS A 20 -39.35 12.54 -11.86
N PRO A 21 -38.03 12.55 -11.57
CA PRO A 21 -37.30 13.80 -11.34
C PRO A 21 -37.37 14.70 -12.60
N GLY A 22 -37.57 16.01 -12.43
CA GLY A 22 -37.91 16.91 -13.54
C GLY A 22 -36.87 17.05 -14.67
N ARG A 23 -35.65 16.53 -14.50
CA ARG A 23 -34.62 16.49 -15.55
C ARG A 23 -34.41 15.10 -16.16
N CYS A 24 -35.13 14.09 -15.68
CA CYS A 24 -34.92 12.71 -16.08
C CYS A 24 -36.07 12.23 -16.97
N ILE A 25 -35.80 11.19 -17.74
CA ILE A 25 -36.78 10.49 -18.57
C ILE A 25 -37.11 9.17 -17.87
N CYS A 26 -38.39 8.99 -17.54
CA CYS A 26 -38.87 7.76 -16.93
C CYS A 26 -39.67 6.95 -17.95
N GLN A 27 -39.22 5.73 -18.22
CA GLN A 27 -39.86 4.79 -19.12
C GLN A 27 -40.51 3.68 -18.31
N THR A 28 -41.81 3.50 -18.50
CA THR A 28 -42.60 2.47 -17.83
C THR A 28 -43.07 1.46 -18.87
N ILE A 29 -42.25 0.43 -19.11
CA ILE A 29 -42.64 -0.71 -19.94
C ILE A 29 -42.86 -1.85 -18.96
N SER A 30 -44.10 -2.04 -18.50
CA SER A 30 -44.43 -3.04 -17.48
C SER A 30 -43.79 -4.40 -17.82
N PRO A 31 -43.01 -5.02 -16.91
CA PRO A 31 -42.87 -4.71 -15.48
C PRO A 31 -41.71 -3.77 -15.11
N THR A 32 -40.90 -3.31 -16.06
CA THR A 32 -39.66 -2.57 -15.76
C THR A 32 -39.89 -1.05 -15.72
N LEU A 33 -39.45 -0.44 -14.62
CA LEU A 33 -39.33 1.01 -14.48
C LEU A 33 -37.87 1.40 -14.69
N THR A 34 -37.59 2.06 -15.82
CA THR A 34 -36.25 2.54 -16.19
C THR A 34 -36.21 4.07 -16.06
N LEU A 35 -35.19 4.57 -15.35
CA LEU A 35 -35.00 5.99 -15.08
C LEU A 35 -33.67 6.47 -15.67
N LEU A 36 -33.75 7.37 -16.65
CA LEU A 36 -32.63 7.85 -17.44
C LEU A 36 -32.37 9.34 -17.12
N CYS A 37 -31.26 9.65 -16.46
CA CYS A 37 -30.83 11.03 -16.16
C CYS A 37 -29.46 11.38 -16.78
N ALA A 38 -29.13 10.79 -17.94
CA ALA A 38 -27.83 11.01 -18.56
C ALA A 38 -27.67 12.47 -19.03
N LYS A 39 -26.50 13.08 -18.78
CA LYS A 39 -26.16 14.45 -19.26
C LYS A 39 -27.11 15.56 -18.77
N THR A 40 -27.59 15.47 -17.53
CA THR A 40 -28.58 16.41 -16.97
C THR A 40 -27.98 17.45 -16.02
N GLY A 41 -26.66 17.41 -15.82
CA GLY A 41 -25.91 18.32 -14.96
C GLY A 41 -26.24 18.14 -13.48
N LEU A 42 -26.57 16.91 -13.06
CA LEU A 42 -26.86 16.60 -11.66
C LEU A 42 -25.59 16.72 -10.82
N LEU A 43 -25.70 17.44 -9.70
CA LEU A 43 -24.63 17.57 -8.70
C LEU A 43 -24.74 16.49 -7.60
N PHE A 44 -25.90 15.85 -7.49
CA PHE A 44 -26.22 14.82 -6.51
C PHE A 44 -27.27 13.87 -7.06
N VAL A 45 -27.35 12.65 -6.50
CA VAL A 45 -28.42 11.70 -6.82
C VAL A 45 -29.78 12.31 -6.46
N PRO A 46 -30.76 12.40 -7.39
CA PRO A 46 -32.04 13.03 -7.10
C PRO A 46 -32.79 12.33 -5.95
N PRO A 47 -33.25 13.05 -4.91
CA PRO A 47 -33.93 12.44 -3.78
C PRO A 47 -35.32 11.88 -4.14
N THR A 48 -35.89 12.31 -5.27
CA THR A 48 -37.22 11.96 -5.76
C THR A 48 -37.24 10.71 -6.64
N VAL A 49 -36.15 9.93 -6.71
CA VAL A 49 -36.13 8.68 -7.47
C VAL A 49 -37.12 7.67 -6.87
N ASP A 50 -37.96 7.07 -7.72
CA ASP A 50 -38.89 6.02 -7.32
C ASP A 50 -38.11 4.78 -6.80
N ARG A 51 -38.49 4.28 -5.63
CA ARG A 51 -37.83 3.11 -5.01
C ARG A 51 -38.14 1.79 -5.72
N LYS A 52 -39.12 1.78 -6.62
CA LYS A 52 -39.45 0.64 -7.49
C LYS A 52 -38.64 0.58 -8.79
N THR A 53 -37.75 1.55 -9.03
CA THR A 53 -36.91 1.57 -10.23
C THR A 53 -36.07 0.29 -10.34
N VAL A 54 -36.09 -0.32 -11.53
CA VAL A 54 -35.33 -1.55 -11.86
C VAL A 54 -33.99 -1.20 -12.52
N GLU A 55 -33.96 -0.12 -13.29
CA GLU A 55 -32.77 0.36 -13.96
C GLU A 55 -32.61 1.87 -13.76
N LEU A 56 -31.46 2.28 -13.22
CA LEU A 56 -31.15 3.67 -12.94
C LEU A 56 -29.85 4.07 -13.63
N ARG A 57 -29.95 4.98 -14.62
CA ARG A 57 -28.79 5.51 -15.34
C ARG A 57 -28.58 6.99 -15.01
N LEU A 58 -27.45 7.29 -14.39
CA LEU A 58 -27.02 8.62 -13.96
C LEU A 58 -25.70 9.05 -14.64
N THR A 59 -25.45 8.54 -15.85
CA THR A 59 -24.18 8.77 -16.56
C THR A 59 -23.96 10.23 -16.94
N ASP A 60 -22.69 10.62 -17.09
CA ASP A 60 -22.32 11.95 -17.61
C ASP A 60 -22.92 13.10 -16.79
N ASN A 61 -22.79 13.03 -15.47
CA ASN A 61 -23.22 14.07 -14.54
C ASN A 61 -22.02 14.56 -13.71
N PHE A 62 -22.27 15.41 -12.71
CA PHE A 62 -21.26 16.00 -11.84
C PHE A 62 -21.48 15.57 -10.38
N ILE A 63 -21.96 14.34 -10.16
CA ILE A 63 -22.15 13.81 -8.81
C ILE A 63 -20.77 13.63 -8.17
N THR A 64 -20.60 14.13 -6.95
CA THR A 64 -19.30 14.14 -6.24
C THR A 64 -19.19 13.09 -5.15
N ALA A 65 -20.33 12.65 -4.59
CA ALA A 65 -20.38 11.66 -3.53
C ALA A 65 -21.67 10.84 -3.58
N VAL A 66 -21.58 9.56 -3.20
CA VAL A 66 -22.71 8.67 -2.99
C VAL A 66 -23.00 8.59 -1.48
N ARG A 67 -24.17 9.08 -1.08
CA ARG A 67 -24.61 9.12 0.32
C ARG A 67 -25.44 7.89 0.65
N ARG A 68 -25.42 7.49 1.93
CA ARG A 68 -26.21 6.33 2.42
C ARG A 68 -27.71 6.39 2.11
N LYS A 69 -28.28 7.59 2.02
CA LYS A 69 -29.71 7.80 1.74
C LYS A 69 -30.09 7.72 0.25
N ASP A 70 -29.12 7.80 -0.66
CA ASP A 70 -29.38 8.00 -2.08
C ASP A 70 -30.10 6.77 -2.68
N PHE A 71 -29.64 5.57 -2.33
CA PHE A 71 -30.16 4.29 -2.82
C PHE A 71 -30.86 3.46 -1.74
N LEU A 72 -31.24 4.10 -0.64
CA LEU A 72 -31.88 3.42 0.48
C LEU A 72 -33.21 2.79 0.03
N ASN A 73 -33.38 1.51 0.34
CA ASN A 73 -34.60 0.73 0.09
C ASN A 73 -34.98 0.56 -1.41
N MET A 74 -34.00 0.60 -2.32
CA MET A 74 -34.22 0.30 -3.75
C MET A 74 -34.03 -1.19 -4.03
N THR A 75 -34.88 -2.03 -3.43
CA THR A 75 -34.73 -3.49 -3.45
C THR A 75 -34.93 -4.11 -4.83
N SER A 76 -35.65 -3.45 -5.73
CA SER A 76 -35.93 -3.92 -7.09
C SER A 76 -34.87 -3.51 -8.11
N LEU A 77 -33.88 -2.70 -7.72
CA LEU A 77 -32.86 -2.19 -8.62
C LEU A 77 -31.91 -3.32 -9.05
N VAL A 78 -31.79 -3.52 -10.36
CA VAL A 78 -30.96 -4.56 -10.98
C VAL A 78 -29.73 -3.95 -11.64
N HIS A 79 -29.87 -2.82 -12.32
CA HIS A 79 -28.78 -2.11 -13.00
C HIS A 79 -28.65 -0.68 -12.48
N LEU A 80 -27.45 -0.33 -12.01
CA LEU A 80 -27.09 1.02 -11.58
C LEU A 80 -25.87 1.51 -12.36
N THR A 81 -26.03 2.63 -13.06
CA THR A 81 -24.94 3.24 -13.82
C THR A 81 -24.63 4.65 -13.30
N LEU A 82 -23.45 4.82 -12.73
CA LEU A 82 -22.86 6.07 -12.22
C LEU A 82 -21.64 6.51 -13.04
N SER A 83 -21.45 5.93 -14.22
CA SER A 83 -20.31 6.17 -15.09
C SER A 83 -20.12 7.64 -15.46
N ARG A 84 -18.87 8.08 -15.65
CA ARG A 84 -18.52 9.45 -16.05
C ARG A 84 -19.15 10.51 -15.15
N ASN A 85 -18.85 10.41 -13.85
CA ASN A 85 -19.18 11.40 -12.84
C ASN A 85 -17.89 11.92 -12.17
N THR A 86 -18.02 12.68 -11.08
CA THR A 86 -16.87 13.17 -10.30
C THR A 86 -16.83 12.53 -8.91
N ILE A 87 -17.32 11.29 -8.78
CA ILE A 87 -17.50 10.63 -7.48
C ILE A 87 -16.12 10.34 -6.90
N SER A 88 -15.84 10.95 -5.74
CA SER A 88 -14.60 10.75 -4.99
C SER A 88 -14.83 10.00 -3.68
N GLN A 89 -16.07 9.96 -3.20
CA GLN A 89 -16.42 9.36 -1.92
C GLN A 89 -17.72 8.54 -2.00
N ILE A 90 -17.68 7.34 -1.43
CA ILE A 90 -18.84 6.48 -1.22
C ILE A 90 -19.02 6.32 0.29
N ALA A 91 -20.18 6.69 0.81
CA ALA A 91 -20.49 6.53 2.22
C ALA A 91 -20.56 5.03 2.60
N PRO A 92 -20.14 4.65 3.82
CA PRO A 92 -20.31 3.30 4.34
C PRO A 92 -21.76 2.80 4.20
N HIS A 93 -21.91 1.57 3.70
CA HIS A 93 -23.19 0.89 3.52
C HIS A 93 -24.15 1.62 2.57
N ALA A 94 -23.65 2.43 1.64
CA ALA A 94 -24.49 3.14 0.67
C ALA A 94 -25.30 2.19 -0.23
N PHE A 95 -24.78 1.00 -0.50
CA PHE A 95 -25.42 -0.01 -1.37
C PHE A 95 -26.11 -1.14 -0.61
N MET A 96 -26.18 -1.08 0.73
CA MET A 96 -26.71 -2.17 1.57
C MET A 96 -28.18 -2.55 1.26
N GLY A 97 -28.97 -1.63 0.69
CA GLY A 97 -30.35 -1.89 0.30
C GLY A 97 -30.54 -2.56 -1.05
N LEU A 98 -29.48 -2.70 -1.86
CA LEU A 98 -29.53 -3.09 -3.27
C LEU A 98 -29.43 -4.61 -3.47
N LYS A 99 -30.33 -5.35 -2.82
CA LYS A 99 -30.27 -6.82 -2.74
C LYS A 99 -30.39 -7.54 -4.08
N SER A 100 -31.04 -6.93 -5.09
CA SER A 100 -31.24 -7.51 -6.42
C SER A 100 -30.26 -6.97 -7.47
N LEU A 101 -29.29 -6.14 -7.08
CA LEU A 101 -28.37 -5.52 -8.02
C LEU A 101 -27.47 -6.57 -8.66
N ARG A 102 -27.39 -6.54 -9.99
CA ARG A 102 -26.55 -7.42 -10.81
C ARG A 102 -25.43 -6.67 -11.50
N ALA A 103 -25.63 -5.41 -11.87
CA ALA A 103 -24.61 -4.59 -12.53
C ALA A 103 -24.46 -3.24 -11.83
N LEU A 104 -23.22 -2.93 -11.44
CA LEU A 104 -22.82 -1.65 -10.88
C LEU A 104 -21.68 -1.07 -11.72
N HIS A 105 -21.97 0.04 -12.39
CA HIS A 105 -20.97 0.78 -13.16
C HIS A 105 -20.62 2.07 -12.42
N MET A 106 -19.34 2.25 -12.10
CA MET A 106 -18.78 3.46 -11.50
C MET A 106 -17.50 3.88 -12.24
N ASP A 107 -17.37 3.49 -13.51
CA ASP A 107 -16.24 3.84 -14.37
C ASP A 107 -16.15 5.34 -14.68
N GLY A 108 -14.95 5.86 -14.91
CA GLY A 108 -14.74 7.28 -15.22
C GLY A 108 -15.12 8.19 -14.04
N ASN A 109 -14.68 7.84 -12.83
CA ASN A 109 -14.90 8.61 -11.60
C ASN A 109 -13.55 9.00 -10.95
N ARG A 110 -13.57 9.43 -9.69
CA ARG A 110 -12.39 9.90 -8.92
C ARG A 110 -12.20 9.08 -7.64
N LEU A 111 -12.59 7.81 -7.65
CA LEU A 111 -12.45 6.93 -6.49
C LEU A 111 -10.97 6.63 -6.26
N SER A 112 -10.50 6.78 -5.02
CA SER A 112 -9.10 6.55 -4.66
C SER A 112 -8.87 5.26 -3.86
N VAL A 113 -9.86 4.82 -3.07
CA VAL A 113 -9.78 3.63 -2.21
C VAL A 113 -11.15 2.96 -2.20
N ILE A 114 -11.16 1.62 -2.17
CA ILE A 114 -12.36 0.82 -1.91
C ILE A 114 -12.23 0.17 -0.54
N ASN A 115 -13.16 0.48 0.35
CA ASN A 115 -13.25 -0.10 1.69
C ASN A 115 -14.33 -1.20 1.74
N SER A 116 -14.18 -2.11 2.68
CA SER A 116 -15.05 -3.26 2.91
C SER A 116 -16.51 -2.90 3.19
N ASP A 117 -16.77 -1.74 3.78
CA ASP A 117 -18.10 -1.27 4.14
C ASP A 117 -18.87 -0.63 2.98
N GLN A 118 -18.19 -0.21 1.91
CA GLN A 118 -18.77 0.52 0.78
C GLN A 118 -19.59 -0.39 -0.13
N LEU A 119 -19.06 -1.58 -0.47
CA LEU A 119 -19.69 -2.55 -1.36
C LEU A 119 -20.56 -3.60 -0.64
N LYS A 120 -20.76 -3.40 0.67
CA LYS A 120 -21.51 -4.34 1.50
C LYS A 120 -22.98 -4.47 1.10
N GLY A 121 -23.50 -5.70 1.06
CA GLY A 121 -24.89 -6.04 0.74
C GLY A 121 -25.18 -6.34 -0.73
N LEU A 122 -24.17 -6.27 -1.60
CA LEU A 122 -24.27 -6.54 -3.05
C LEU A 122 -24.25 -8.05 -3.38
N MET A 123 -25.05 -8.86 -2.68
CA MET A 123 -25.00 -10.34 -2.69
C MET A 123 -25.31 -11.01 -4.04
N ASN A 124 -25.87 -10.29 -5.00
CA ASN A 124 -26.26 -10.81 -6.32
C ASN A 124 -25.48 -10.16 -7.48
N LEU A 125 -24.42 -9.42 -7.16
CA LEU A 125 -23.65 -8.67 -8.14
C LEU A 125 -22.93 -9.61 -9.09
N ARG A 126 -23.04 -9.33 -10.39
CA ARG A 126 -22.42 -10.09 -11.49
C ARG A 126 -21.41 -9.24 -12.26
N HIS A 127 -21.70 -7.96 -12.44
CA HIS A 127 -20.83 -7.01 -13.14
C HIS A 127 -20.45 -5.86 -12.21
N LEU A 128 -19.15 -5.69 -11.97
CA LEU A 128 -18.59 -4.56 -11.24
C LEU A 128 -17.57 -3.83 -12.12
N ILE A 129 -17.95 -2.64 -12.59
CA ILE A 129 -17.13 -1.86 -13.52
C ILE A 129 -16.58 -0.63 -12.79
N LEU A 130 -15.29 -0.64 -12.50
CA LEU A 130 -14.53 0.39 -11.80
C LEU A 130 -13.41 0.99 -12.67
N GLY A 131 -13.41 0.69 -13.97
CA GLY A 131 -12.42 1.17 -14.91
C GLY A 131 -12.26 2.70 -14.90
N ASN A 132 -11.07 3.21 -15.20
CA ASN A 132 -10.79 4.65 -15.29
C ASN A 132 -11.15 5.41 -14.00
N ASN A 133 -10.53 5.01 -12.90
CA ASN A 133 -10.60 5.67 -11.59
C ASN A 133 -9.17 5.97 -11.10
N GLN A 134 -9.00 6.30 -9.82
CA GLN A 134 -7.69 6.60 -9.21
C GLN A 134 -7.39 5.64 -8.05
N ILE A 135 -7.95 4.42 -8.12
CA ILE A 135 -7.91 3.47 -7.01
C ILE A 135 -6.48 2.97 -6.83
N HIS A 136 -5.89 3.20 -5.67
CA HIS A 136 -4.54 2.71 -5.33
C HIS A 136 -4.56 1.59 -4.29
N HIS A 137 -5.70 1.35 -3.63
CA HIS A 137 -5.84 0.32 -2.60
C HIS A 137 -7.29 -0.20 -2.53
N ILE A 138 -7.43 -1.51 -2.40
CA ILE A 138 -8.70 -2.21 -2.14
C ILE A 138 -8.49 -3.04 -0.87
N GLU A 139 -9.33 -2.85 0.14
CA GLU A 139 -9.26 -3.60 1.40
C GLU A 139 -9.58 -5.09 1.19
N GLU A 140 -8.93 -5.99 1.93
CA GLU A 140 -8.95 -7.45 1.72
C GLU A 140 -10.35 -8.07 1.62
N SER A 141 -11.29 -7.61 2.45
CA SER A 141 -12.67 -8.12 2.52
C SER A 141 -13.67 -7.38 1.63
N SER A 142 -13.20 -6.48 0.76
CA SER A 142 -14.09 -5.64 -0.08
C SER A 142 -14.94 -6.43 -1.08
N PHE A 143 -14.49 -7.62 -1.47
CA PHE A 143 -15.16 -8.44 -2.48
C PHE A 143 -16.00 -9.58 -1.90
N ASP A 144 -15.85 -9.89 -0.60
CA ASP A 144 -16.38 -11.11 0.03
C ASP A 144 -17.88 -11.34 -0.20
N GLU A 145 -18.68 -10.27 -0.27
CA GLU A 145 -20.14 -10.33 -0.42
C GLU A 145 -20.61 -10.90 -1.77
N PHE A 146 -19.80 -10.78 -2.83
CA PHE A 146 -20.17 -11.19 -4.20
C PHE A 146 -19.16 -12.13 -4.86
N VAL A 147 -18.22 -12.67 -4.10
CA VAL A 147 -17.24 -13.67 -4.60
C VAL A 147 -17.92 -14.83 -5.31
N ALA A 148 -19.05 -15.31 -4.79
CA ALA A 148 -19.78 -16.43 -5.37
C ALA A 148 -20.61 -16.07 -6.61
N THR A 149 -20.82 -14.80 -6.94
CA THR A 149 -21.76 -14.37 -7.99
C THR A 149 -21.13 -13.57 -9.11
N ILE A 150 -19.98 -12.95 -8.89
CA ILE A 150 -19.32 -12.08 -9.86
C ILE A 150 -18.91 -12.85 -11.12
N GLU A 151 -19.19 -12.26 -12.28
CA GLU A 151 -18.92 -12.79 -13.62
C GLU A 151 -17.97 -11.87 -14.41
N ASP A 152 -17.98 -10.58 -14.11
CA ASP A 152 -17.24 -9.55 -14.82
C ASP A 152 -16.73 -8.49 -13.84
N LEU A 153 -15.41 -8.40 -13.72
CA LEU A 153 -14.73 -7.46 -12.84
C LEU A 153 -13.75 -6.61 -13.66
N ASP A 154 -14.07 -5.33 -13.78
CA ASP A 154 -13.23 -4.36 -14.46
C ASP A 154 -12.61 -3.37 -13.49
N LEU A 155 -11.27 -3.42 -13.41
CA LEU A 155 -10.42 -2.55 -12.61
C LEU A 155 -9.40 -1.80 -13.48
N SER A 156 -9.61 -1.78 -14.79
CA SER A 156 -8.71 -1.15 -15.77
C SER A 156 -8.44 0.33 -15.48
N TYR A 157 -7.30 0.87 -15.91
CA TYR A 157 -6.95 2.29 -15.77
C TYR A 157 -7.11 2.80 -14.32
N ASN A 158 -6.39 2.17 -13.39
CA ASN A 158 -6.31 2.55 -11.99
C ASN A 158 -4.83 2.60 -11.52
N ASN A 159 -4.58 2.80 -10.23
CA ASN A 159 -3.24 2.90 -9.66
C ASN A 159 -2.92 1.71 -8.73
N LEU A 160 -3.52 0.55 -8.97
CA LEU A 160 -3.42 -0.61 -8.09
C LEU A 160 -2.02 -1.23 -8.17
N ARG A 161 -1.38 -1.42 -7.02
CA ARG A 161 -0.11 -2.19 -6.92
C ARG A 161 -0.33 -3.66 -6.58
N THR A 162 -1.41 -3.96 -5.88
CA THR A 162 -1.81 -5.33 -5.50
C THR A 162 -3.32 -5.41 -5.39
N LEU A 163 -3.83 -6.63 -5.29
CA LEU A 163 -5.23 -6.95 -5.14
C LEU A 163 -5.43 -8.01 -4.04
N PRO A 164 -6.64 -8.14 -3.49
CA PRO A 164 -7.00 -9.25 -2.61
C PRO A 164 -7.09 -10.56 -3.41
N TRP A 165 -5.94 -11.12 -3.79
CA TRP A 165 -5.81 -12.30 -4.64
C TRP A 165 -6.58 -13.51 -4.10
N GLU A 166 -6.60 -13.70 -2.77
CA GLU A 166 -7.39 -14.75 -2.11
C GLU A 166 -8.90 -14.61 -2.33
N ALA A 167 -9.42 -13.39 -2.47
CA ALA A 167 -10.82 -13.17 -2.80
C ALA A 167 -11.09 -13.46 -4.28
N ILE A 168 -10.18 -13.04 -5.16
CA ILE A 168 -10.25 -13.30 -6.61
C ILE A 168 -10.17 -14.79 -6.90
N ALA A 169 -9.30 -15.54 -6.21
CA ALA A 169 -9.14 -16.99 -6.38
C ALA A 169 -10.42 -17.79 -6.10
N ARG A 170 -11.33 -17.22 -5.31
CA ARG A 170 -12.62 -17.84 -4.95
C ARG A 170 -13.75 -17.44 -5.92
N MET A 171 -13.51 -16.56 -6.90
CA MET A 171 -14.53 -16.08 -7.85
C MET A 171 -14.83 -17.10 -8.95
N THR A 172 -15.34 -18.28 -8.59
CA THR A 172 -15.53 -19.42 -9.52
C THR A 172 -16.50 -19.17 -10.69
N ASN A 173 -17.26 -18.07 -10.67
CA ASN A 173 -18.16 -17.66 -11.74
C ASN A 173 -17.58 -16.60 -12.69
N ILE A 174 -16.36 -16.13 -12.45
CA ILE A 174 -15.76 -15.06 -13.25
C ILE A 174 -15.46 -15.51 -14.69
N ASN A 175 -15.94 -14.74 -15.65
CA ASN A 175 -15.72 -14.92 -17.09
C ASN A 175 -14.71 -13.90 -17.62
N THR A 176 -14.73 -12.67 -17.09
CA THR A 176 -13.86 -11.56 -17.55
C THR A 176 -13.25 -10.86 -16.35
N LEU A 177 -11.91 -10.73 -16.38
CA LEU A 177 -11.12 -9.98 -15.41
C LEU A 177 -10.20 -9.01 -16.16
N THR A 178 -10.49 -7.71 -16.08
CA THR A 178 -9.68 -6.66 -16.72
C THR A 178 -8.93 -5.84 -15.68
N LEU A 179 -7.61 -5.96 -15.72
CA LEU A 179 -6.64 -5.33 -14.82
C LEU A 179 -5.67 -4.42 -15.57
N ASP A 180 -5.93 -4.15 -16.85
CA ASP A 180 -5.01 -3.41 -17.70
C ASP A 180 -4.79 -1.97 -17.20
N HIS A 181 -3.63 -1.39 -17.54
CA HIS A 181 -3.26 -0.02 -17.16
C HIS A 181 -3.32 0.20 -15.64
N ASN A 182 -2.60 -0.62 -14.89
CA ASN A 182 -2.41 -0.51 -13.45
C ASN A 182 -0.91 -0.55 -13.09
N LEU A 183 -0.58 -0.70 -11.81
CA LEU A 183 0.78 -0.77 -11.29
C LEU A 183 1.06 -2.13 -10.62
N ILE A 184 0.34 -3.18 -11.01
CA ILE A 184 0.41 -4.49 -10.35
C ILE A 184 1.78 -5.11 -10.60
N ASP A 185 2.50 -5.45 -9.53
CA ASP A 185 3.87 -5.97 -9.59
C ASP A 185 3.96 -7.50 -9.45
N HIS A 186 2.98 -8.14 -8.80
CA HIS A 186 2.89 -9.59 -8.66
C HIS A 186 1.43 -10.07 -8.66
N ILE A 187 1.24 -11.37 -8.93
CA ILE A 187 -0.04 -12.08 -8.83
C ILE A 187 0.11 -13.20 -7.80
N GLY A 188 -0.88 -13.37 -6.92
CA GLY A 188 -0.89 -14.46 -5.95
C GLY A 188 -0.81 -15.84 -6.62
N VAL A 189 0.07 -16.71 -6.14
CA VAL A 189 0.21 -18.07 -6.66
C VAL A 189 -1.11 -18.84 -6.44
N GLY A 190 -1.58 -19.55 -7.46
CA GLY A 190 -2.84 -20.31 -7.39
C GLY A 190 -4.12 -19.47 -7.58
N THR A 191 -4.00 -18.16 -7.87
CA THR A 191 -5.16 -17.28 -8.07
C THR A 191 -6.10 -17.81 -9.17
N PHE A 192 -5.57 -18.36 -10.25
CA PHE A 192 -6.38 -18.73 -11.41
C PHE A 192 -6.82 -20.20 -11.43
N THR A 193 -6.34 -21.01 -10.49
CA THR A 193 -6.49 -22.48 -10.51
C THR A 193 -7.94 -22.93 -10.48
N LEU A 194 -8.82 -22.19 -9.78
CA LEU A 194 -10.25 -22.53 -9.65
C LEU A 194 -11.15 -21.77 -10.63
N LEU A 195 -10.62 -20.87 -11.46
CA LEU A 195 -11.40 -19.97 -12.32
C LEU A 195 -11.72 -20.61 -13.67
N THR A 196 -12.36 -21.77 -13.66
CA THR A 196 -12.60 -22.61 -14.85
C THR A 196 -13.52 -21.98 -15.90
N LYS A 197 -14.22 -20.89 -15.56
CA LYS A 197 -15.09 -20.14 -16.47
C LYS A 197 -14.42 -18.92 -17.10
N LEU A 198 -13.19 -18.59 -16.71
CA LEU A 198 -12.51 -17.41 -17.20
C LEU A 198 -12.27 -17.53 -18.71
N VAL A 199 -12.76 -16.56 -19.47
CA VAL A 199 -12.63 -16.45 -20.93
C VAL A 199 -11.69 -15.30 -21.31
N ARG A 200 -11.62 -14.24 -20.49
CA ARG A 200 -10.76 -13.08 -20.74
C ARG A 200 -10.02 -12.66 -19.47
N LEU A 201 -8.70 -12.60 -19.57
CA LEU A 201 -7.80 -12.01 -18.58
C LEU A 201 -6.93 -10.95 -19.25
N ASP A 202 -7.12 -9.69 -18.89
CA ASP A 202 -6.33 -8.58 -19.42
C ASP A 202 -5.45 -7.99 -18.32
N MET A 203 -4.14 -8.09 -18.50
CA MET A 203 -3.12 -7.58 -17.57
C MET A 203 -2.15 -6.63 -18.28
N THR A 204 -2.55 -6.13 -19.45
CA THR A 204 -1.74 -5.24 -20.28
C THR A 204 -1.32 -3.98 -19.50
N SER A 205 -0.12 -3.46 -19.74
CA SER A 205 0.36 -2.20 -19.11
C SER A 205 0.33 -2.25 -17.57
N ASN A 206 1.00 -3.23 -16.97
CA ASN A 206 1.21 -3.34 -15.53
C ASN A 206 2.72 -3.31 -15.17
N ARG A 207 3.09 -3.71 -13.95
CA ARG A 207 4.47 -3.79 -13.47
C ARG A 207 4.92 -5.24 -13.25
N LEU A 208 4.27 -6.20 -13.91
CA LEU A 208 4.55 -7.62 -13.74
C LEU A 208 5.92 -7.95 -14.33
N GLN A 209 6.80 -8.51 -13.51
CA GLN A 209 8.09 -9.03 -13.96
C GLN A 209 7.98 -10.49 -14.38
N THR A 210 7.09 -11.26 -13.74
CA THR A 210 6.85 -12.68 -14.02
C THR A 210 5.36 -13.00 -13.93
N LEU A 211 4.97 -14.18 -14.41
CA LEU A 211 3.61 -14.72 -14.32
C LEU A 211 3.66 -16.10 -13.65
N PRO A 212 2.81 -16.38 -12.64
CA PRO A 212 2.79 -17.68 -12.01
C PRO A 212 2.32 -18.74 -13.02
N PRO A 213 2.98 -19.92 -13.08
CA PRO A 213 2.48 -21.04 -13.86
C PRO A 213 1.09 -21.44 -13.35
N ASP A 214 0.12 -21.53 -14.25
CA ASP A 214 -1.22 -22.03 -13.94
C ASP A 214 -1.74 -22.91 -15.08
N THR A 215 -2.47 -23.96 -14.72
CA THR A 215 -3.17 -24.86 -15.64
C THR A 215 -4.11 -24.11 -16.57
N LEU A 216 -4.66 -22.97 -16.13
CA LEU A 216 -5.56 -22.14 -16.91
C LEU A 216 -4.90 -21.64 -18.20
N PHE A 217 -3.61 -21.29 -18.15
CA PHE A 217 -2.87 -20.79 -19.32
C PHE A 217 -2.60 -21.86 -20.38
N GLN A 218 -2.61 -23.15 -20.01
CA GLN A 218 -2.47 -24.23 -20.99
C GLN A 218 -3.68 -24.27 -21.95
N HIS A 219 -4.86 -23.88 -21.48
CA HIS A 219 -6.06 -23.76 -22.32
C HIS A 219 -6.05 -22.53 -23.25
N ALA A 220 -5.10 -21.60 -23.08
CA ALA A 220 -4.96 -20.45 -23.98
C ALA A 220 -4.20 -20.77 -25.27
N GLN A 221 -3.68 -22.00 -25.43
CA GLN A 221 -2.88 -22.39 -26.60
C GLN A 221 -3.71 -22.40 -27.89
N VAL A 222 -3.12 -21.85 -28.97
CA VAL A 222 -3.62 -21.99 -30.33
C VAL A 222 -3.30 -23.41 -30.82
N LEU A 223 -4.10 -24.41 -30.46
CA LEU A 223 -4.05 -25.68 -31.18
C LEU A 223 -4.89 -25.51 -32.45
N SER A 224 -4.19 -25.27 -33.54
CA SER A 224 -4.68 -25.24 -34.90
C SER A 224 -5.23 -26.61 -35.33
N GLU A 225 -6.42 -26.96 -34.86
CA GLU A 225 -7.27 -27.97 -35.50
C GLU A 225 -8.57 -27.31 -36.00
N PRO A 226 -8.87 -27.39 -37.32
CA PRO A 226 -10.08 -26.81 -37.85
C PRO A 226 -11.26 -27.76 -37.58
N LYS A 227 -12.34 -27.22 -37.00
CA LYS A 227 -13.69 -27.81 -36.99
C LYS A 227 -13.90 -28.95 -35.98
N THR A 228 -14.36 -28.62 -34.77
CA THR A 228 -15.67 -29.02 -34.22
C THR A 228 -15.77 -28.64 -32.73
N SER A 229 -16.90 -28.01 -32.37
CA SER A 229 -17.33 -27.63 -31.01
C SER A 229 -16.66 -26.43 -30.33
N SER A 230 -17.52 -25.53 -29.86
CA SER A 230 -17.31 -24.18 -29.37
C SER A 230 -16.87 -24.12 -27.90
N SER A 231 -15.67 -24.59 -27.57
CA SER A 231 -15.12 -24.37 -26.23
C SER A 231 -14.53 -22.97 -26.15
N SER A 232 -15.05 -22.13 -25.24
CA SER A 232 -14.65 -20.73 -25.05
C SER A 232 -13.15 -20.61 -24.85
N ARG A 233 -12.45 -20.10 -25.86
CA ARG A 233 -11.01 -19.95 -25.87
C ARG A 233 -10.60 -18.85 -24.89
N LEU A 234 -9.78 -19.19 -23.91
CA LEU A 234 -9.21 -18.22 -22.98
C LEU A 234 -8.31 -17.24 -23.74
N THR A 235 -8.60 -15.95 -23.63
CA THR A 235 -7.77 -14.86 -24.12
C THR A 235 -7.04 -14.25 -22.93
N VAL A 236 -5.71 -14.27 -22.97
CA VAL A 236 -4.83 -13.66 -21.97
C VAL A 236 -4.01 -12.60 -22.66
N SER A 237 -3.95 -11.38 -22.12
CA SER A 237 -3.11 -10.30 -22.64
C SER A 237 -2.21 -9.78 -21.54
N PHE A 238 -0.90 -9.72 -21.79
CA PHE A 238 0.11 -9.30 -20.80
C PHE A 238 1.17 -8.37 -21.39
N GLY A 239 0.92 -7.80 -22.56
CA GLY A 239 1.81 -6.81 -23.19
C GLY A 239 2.01 -5.55 -22.33
N GLY A 240 3.06 -4.79 -22.59
CA GLY A 240 3.37 -3.56 -21.85
C GLY A 240 3.80 -3.77 -20.38
N ASN A 241 4.19 -4.99 -20.01
CA ASN A 241 4.77 -5.29 -18.69
C ASN A 241 6.30 -5.32 -18.76
N PRO A 242 7.02 -4.92 -17.69
CA PRO A 242 8.47 -4.97 -17.61
C PRO A 242 8.96 -6.41 -17.33
N LEU A 243 8.74 -7.31 -18.29
CA LEU A 243 9.01 -8.75 -18.12
C LEU A 243 10.49 -9.02 -17.82
N HIS A 244 10.73 -9.87 -16.83
CA HIS A 244 12.02 -10.41 -16.48
C HIS A 244 12.14 -11.81 -17.09
N CYS A 245 12.79 -11.89 -18.25
CA CYS A 245 12.79 -13.04 -19.14
C CYS A 245 13.86 -14.08 -18.75
N ASN A 246 13.72 -14.63 -17.56
CA ASN A 246 14.53 -15.73 -17.04
C ASN A 246 13.78 -17.08 -17.18
N CYS A 247 14.31 -18.14 -16.57
CA CYS A 247 13.69 -19.46 -16.61
C CYS A 247 12.26 -19.53 -16.02
N GLU A 248 11.83 -18.55 -15.20
CA GLU A 248 10.48 -18.54 -14.63
C GLU A 248 9.40 -18.25 -15.68
N LEU A 249 9.75 -17.63 -16.81
CA LEU A 249 8.84 -17.40 -17.94
C LEU A 249 8.97 -18.44 -19.06
N LEU A 250 9.85 -19.44 -18.91
CA LEU A 250 10.07 -20.47 -19.93
C LEU A 250 8.79 -21.28 -20.23
N TRP A 251 7.95 -21.54 -19.22
CA TRP A 251 6.68 -22.24 -19.42
C TRP A 251 5.72 -21.44 -20.32
N LEU A 252 5.74 -20.10 -20.22
CA LEU A 252 4.92 -19.19 -21.01
C LEU A 252 5.45 -19.13 -22.45
N ARG A 253 6.77 -19.07 -22.61
CA ARG A 253 7.44 -19.08 -23.91
C ARG A 253 7.13 -20.34 -24.73
N ARG A 254 6.90 -21.48 -24.06
CA ARG A 254 6.53 -22.76 -24.69
C ARG A 254 5.10 -22.80 -25.23
N LEU A 255 4.26 -21.82 -24.92
CA LEU A 255 2.89 -21.76 -25.44
C LEU A 255 2.87 -21.27 -26.90
N THR A 256 1.94 -21.78 -27.71
CA THR A 256 1.66 -21.25 -29.05
C THR A 256 0.64 -20.11 -28.94
N ARG A 257 1.09 -18.87 -29.15
CA ARG A 257 0.27 -17.65 -29.02
C ARG A 257 0.56 -16.67 -30.17
N GLU A 258 -0.39 -15.77 -30.40
CA GLU A 258 -0.17 -14.62 -31.29
C GLU A 258 0.78 -13.63 -30.59
N ASP A 259 1.62 -12.96 -31.38
CA ASP A 259 2.59 -11.99 -30.88
C ASP A 259 1.90 -10.63 -30.68
N ASP A 260 1.69 -10.25 -29.41
CA ASP A 260 1.08 -8.98 -29.00
C ASP A 260 2.16 -7.93 -28.67
N LEU A 261 3.37 -8.08 -29.21
CA LEU A 261 4.54 -7.20 -29.02
C LEU A 261 5.01 -7.15 -27.55
N GLU A 262 4.86 -8.24 -26.81
CA GLU A 262 5.40 -8.35 -25.45
C GLU A 262 6.93 -8.24 -25.49
N THR A 263 7.52 -7.50 -24.55
CA THR A 263 8.94 -7.12 -24.59
C THR A 263 9.61 -7.41 -23.25
N CYS A 264 10.82 -7.94 -23.29
CA CYS A 264 11.64 -8.18 -22.10
C CYS A 264 12.30 -6.88 -21.63
N ALA A 265 12.18 -6.56 -20.34
CA ALA A 265 12.86 -5.42 -19.71
C ALA A 265 14.17 -5.83 -19.04
N SER A 266 14.32 -7.11 -18.69
CA SER A 266 15.51 -7.67 -18.06
C SER A 266 15.57 -9.19 -18.35
N PRO A 267 16.72 -9.85 -18.19
CA PRO A 267 18.06 -9.31 -17.89
C PRO A 267 18.64 -8.42 -19.04
N GLU A 268 19.74 -7.72 -18.80
CA GLU A 268 20.34 -6.71 -19.72
C GLU A 268 20.55 -7.24 -21.16
N HIS A 269 20.89 -8.52 -21.32
CA HIS A 269 21.13 -9.15 -22.62
C HIS A 269 19.85 -9.45 -23.43
N LEU A 270 18.67 -9.41 -22.79
CA LEU A 270 17.36 -9.58 -23.42
C LEU A 270 16.52 -8.31 -23.43
N MET A 271 17.03 -7.21 -22.87
CA MET A 271 16.34 -5.93 -22.80
C MET A 271 15.94 -5.44 -24.21
N ASP A 272 14.70 -4.95 -24.32
CA ASP A 272 14.06 -4.46 -25.56
C ASP A 272 13.88 -5.51 -26.67
N LYS A 273 14.12 -6.79 -26.40
CA LYS A 273 13.77 -7.89 -27.32
C LYS A 273 12.30 -8.30 -27.16
N TYR A 274 11.65 -8.62 -28.29
CA TYR A 274 10.30 -9.18 -28.28
C TYR A 274 10.29 -10.59 -27.69
N PHE A 275 9.40 -10.84 -26.72
CA PHE A 275 9.32 -12.06 -25.92
C PHE A 275 9.26 -13.34 -26.77
N TRP A 276 8.41 -13.36 -27.80
CA TRP A 276 8.21 -14.52 -28.65
C TRP A 276 9.36 -14.76 -29.65
N SER A 277 10.19 -13.75 -29.90
CA SER A 277 11.36 -13.86 -30.80
C SER A 277 12.57 -14.52 -30.16
N ILE A 278 12.61 -14.58 -28.83
CA ILE A 278 13.72 -15.12 -28.03
C ILE A 278 13.65 -16.65 -28.06
N GLN A 279 14.80 -17.31 -28.18
CA GLN A 279 14.86 -18.78 -28.16
C GLN A 279 14.65 -19.32 -26.74
N GLU A 280 14.13 -20.54 -26.59
CA GLU A 280 13.86 -21.12 -25.26
C GLU A 280 15.13 -21.22 -24.40
N GLU A 281 16.28 -21.45 -25.03
CA GLU A 281 17.58 -21.61 -24.39
C GLU A 281 18.14 -20.31 -23.80
N GLU A 282 17.62 -19.15 -24.22
CA GLU A 282 18.01 -17.84 -23.69
C GLU A 282 17.30 -17.50 -22.35
N PHE A 283 16.23 -18.23 -21.98
CA PHE A 283 15.51 -18.03 -20.70
C PHE A 283 16.25 -18.75 -19.56
N ILE A 284 17.33 -18.15 -19.08
CA ILE A 284 18.25 -18.71 -18.09
C ILE A 284 17.99 -18.10 -16.71
N CYS A 285 18.10 -18.90 -15.64
CA CYS A 285 18.16 -18.43 -14.26
C CYS A 285 19.55 -18.70 -13.67
N GLU A 286 19.98 -17.88 -12.71
CA GLU A 286 21.27 -18.00 -12.04
C GLU A 286 21.09 -18.59 -10.63
N PRO A 287 21.77 -19.70 -10.27
CA PRO A 287 21.71 -20.25 -8.92
C PRO A 287 22.14 -19.25 -7.85
N PRO A 288 21.62 -19.37 -6.61
CA PRO A 288 21.90 -18.42 -5.55
C PRO A 288 23.37 -18.49 -5.11
N LEU A 289 23.98 -17.32 -4.89
CA LEU A 289 25.31 -17.14 -4.32
C LEU A 289 25.22 -16.33 -3.03
N ILE A 290 25.56 -16.94 -1.89
CA ILE A 290 25.56 -16.25 -0.59
C ILE A 290 26.81 -15.34 -0.51
N THR A 291 26.61 -14.02 -0.58
CA THR A 291 27.68 -13.02 -0.56
C THR A 291 28.05 -12.54 0.83
N LYS A 292 27.13 -12.66 1.79
CA LYS A 292 27.37 -12.25 3.19
C LYS A 292 26.69 -13.21 4.14
N HIS A 293 27.44 -13.74 5.10
CA HIS A 293 26.93 -14.60 6.17
C HIS A 293 27.75 -14.31 7.43
N GLN A 294 27.17 -13.58 8.37
CA GLN A 294 27.91 -13.14 9.56
C GLN A 294 27.02 -13.07 10.80
N VAL A 295 27.63 -13.27 11.96
CA VAL A 295 27.03 -13.03 13.27
C VAL A 295 27.57 -11.74 13.87
N THR A 296 26.72 -10.98 14.56
CA THR A 296 27.15 -9.75 15.27
C THR A 296 28.11 -10.03 16.42
N LYS A 297 27.87 -11.13 17.16
CA LYS A 297 28.71 -11.61 18.26
C LYS A 297 28.80 -13.15 18.20
N PRO A 298 29.97 -13.74 17.91
CA PRO A 298 30.11 -15.20 17.84
C PRO A 298 29.99 -15.86 19.22
N TYR A 299 30.25 -15.12 20.29
CA TYR A 299 30.08 -15.57 21.67
C TYR A 299 28.99 -14.74 22.36
N VAL A 300 27.98 -15.40 22.89
CA VAL A 300 26.78 -14.77 23.46
C VAL A 300 26.49 -15.41 24.81
N MET A 301 26.30 -14.60 25.86
CA MET A 301 25.87 -15.14 27.15
C MET A 301 24.41 -15.56 27.09
N GLU A 302 24.06 -16.63 27.79
CA GLU A 302 22.66 -17.08 27.90
C GLU A 302 21.74 -15.92 28.31
N GLY A 303 20.61 -15.79 27.62
CA GLY A 303 19.63 -14.71 27.81
C GLY A 303 19.88 -13.43 27.01
N GLN A 304 21.05 -13.25 26.39
CA GLN A 304 21.32 -12.10 25.52
C GLN A 304 20.76 -12.31 24.11
N GLY A 305 20.45 -11.22 23.41
CA GLY A 305 20.05 -11.27 22.01
C GLY A 305 21.24 -11.38 21.05
N VAL A 306 21.04 -12.05 19.91
CA VAL A 306 22.03 -12.17 18.83
C VAL A 306 21.38 -11.94 17.47
N THR A 307 22.08 -11.20 16.61
CA THR A 307 21.67 -10.92 15.22
C THR A 307 22.58 -11.67 14.24
N LEU A 308 21.96 -12.41 13.33
CA LEU A 308 22.57 -13.16 12.22
C LEU A 308 22.15 -12.48 10.90
N LYS A 309 23.11 -12.19 10.03
CA LYS A 309 22.85 -11.54 8.73
C LYS A 309 23.25 -12.47 7.61
N CYS A 310 22.32 -12.72 6.68
CA CYS A 310 22.60 -13.44 5.44
C CYS A 310 22.11 -12.62 4.25
N LYS A 311 22.95 -12.49 3.22
CA LYS A 311 22.58 -11.93 1.92
C LYS A 311 23.03 -12.88 0.82
N ALA A 312 22.16 -13.11 -0.15
CA ALA A 312 22.45 -13.85 -1.35
C ALA A 312 22.07 -13.03 -2.58
N MET A 313 22.66 -13.36 -3.71
CA MET A 313 22.33 -12.84 -5.04
C MET A 313 22.03 -14.02 -5.96
N GLY A 314 21.26 -13.80 -7.01
CA GLY A 314 20.91 -14.81 -8.01
C GLY A 314 19.81 -14.26 -8.90
N ASP A 315 19.45 -15.01 -9.93
CA ASP A 315 18.35 -14.68 -10.84
C ASP A 315 17.35 -15.86 -10.82
N PRO A 316 16.11 -15.68 -10.34
CA PRO A 316 15.59 -14.48 -9.67
C PRO A 316 16.23 -14.29 -8.28
N ASP A 317 15.96 -13.12 -7.66
CA ASP A 317 16.43 -12.78 -6.32
C ASP A 317 16.08 -13.89 -5.29
N PRO A 318 17.08 -14.50 -4.62
CA PRO A 318 16.83 -15.67 -3.77
C PRO A 318 16.06 -15.35 -2.49
N ALA A 319 15.10 -16.21 -2.15
CA ALA A 319 14.44 -16.20 -0.84
C ALA A 319 15.39 -16.74 0.25
N ILE A 320 15.48 -16.02 1.37
CA ILE A 320 16.35 -16.37 2.50
C ILE A 320 15.55 -17.06 3.62
N HIS A 321 16.03 -18.23 4.03
CA HIS A 321 15.49 -18.99 5.15
C HIS A 321 16.60 -19.37 6.12
N TRP A 322 16.28 -19.49 7.41
CA TRP A 322 17.24 -19.90 8.43
C TRP A 322 16.85 -21.24 9.04
N ARG A 323 17.86 -22.07 9.37
CA ARG A 323 17.69 -23.29 10.15
C ARG A 323 18.51 -23.23 11.44
N PHE A 324 17.90 -23.66 12.54
CA PHE A 324 18.57 -23.84 13.83
C PHE A 324 19.66 -24.92 13.75
N PRO A 325 20.59 -24.99 14.72
CA PRO A 325 21.58 -26.07 14.82
C PRO A 325 21.00 -27.49 14.87
N ASP A 326 19.74 -27.64 15.34
CA ASP A 326 19.02 -28.92 15.35
C ASP A 326 18.36 -29.27 13.99
N GLY A 327 18.53 -28.42 12.98
CA GLY A 327 18.02 -28.59 11.62
C GLY A 327 16.60 -28.06 11.38
N LYS A 328 15.89 -27.58 12.41
CA LYS A 328 14.52 -27.05 12.26
C LYS A 328 14.51 -25.68 11.59
N LEU A 329 13.48 -25.43 10.79
CA LEU A 329 13.26 -24.14 10.16
C LEU A 329 12.91 -23.08 11.22
N VAL A 330 13.50 -21.89 11.09
CA VAL A 330 13.20 -20.75 11.96
C VAL A 330 11.92 -20.09 11.46
N HIS A 331 11.05 -19.70 12.39
CA HIS A 331 9.82 -18.96 12.12
C HIS A 331 9.71 -17.74 13.04
N ASN A 332 8.91 -16.76 12.65
CA ASN A 332 8.61 -15.61 13.52
C ASN A 332 7.82 -16.06 14.76
N ASN A 333 8.32 -15.73 15.94
CA ASN A 333 7.67 -16.01 17.23
C ASN A 333 8.14 -14.98 18.29
N SER A 334 7.83 -15.21 19.57
CA SER A 334 8.22 -14.30 20.66
C SER A 334 9.72 -14.19 20.91
N ARG A 335 10.53 -15.14 20.40
CA ARG A 335 11.98 -15.23 20.59
C ARG A 335 12.77 -14.90 19.31
N THR A 336 12.22 -15.18 18.13
CA THR A 336 12.90 -15.03 16.85
C THR A 336 12.14 -14.13 15.88
N ILE A 337 12.86 -13.20 15.24
CA ILE A 337 12.35 -12.27 14.24
C ILE A 337 13.19 -12.44 12.96
N LEU A 338 12.53 -12.80 11.86
CA LEU A 338 13.06 -12.84 10.51
C LEU A 338 12.62 -11.58 9.76
N TYR A 339 13.58 -10.95 9.09
CA TYR A 339 13.35 -9.78 8.25
C TYR A 339 13.47 -10.16 6.77
N ASP A 340 12.74 -9.45 5.91
CA ASP A 340 12.74 -9.67 4.45
C ASP A 340 14.13 -9.51 3.82
N ASN A 341 15.02 -8.74 4.45
CA ASN A 341 16.40 -8.56 4.01
C ASN A 341 17.34 -9.74 4.36
N GLY A 342 16.80 -10.84 4.90
CA GLY A 342 17.54 -12.06 5.26
C GLY A 342 18.16 -12.04 6.67
N THR A 343 17.90 -11.02 7.49
CA THR A 343 18.39 -10.95 8.87
C THR A 343 17.53 -11.80 9.80
N LEU A 344 18.17 -12.48 10.76
CA LEU A 344 17.53 -13.19 11.86
C LEU A 344 18.00 -12.62 13.19
N ASP A 345 17.05 -12.10 13.98
CA ASP A 345 17.27 -11.75 15.38
C ASP A 345 16.72 -12.85 16.29
N ILE A 346 17.55 -13.28 17.24
CA ILE A 346 17.14 -14.11 18.37
C ILE A 346 17.20 -13.22 19.60
N LEU A 347 16.04 -12.85 20.16
CA LEU A 347 15.92 -11.89 21.25
C LEU A 347 16.44 -12.45 22.59
N ILE A 348 16.20 -13.74 22.83
CA ILE A 348 16.61 -14.45 24.05
C ILE A 348 17.27 -15.75 23.62
N THR A 349 18.60 -15.83 23.78
CA THR A 349 19.37 -17.05 23.51
C THR A 349 19.36 -18.01 24.69
N THR A 350 19.46 -19.29 24.39
CA THR A 350 19.54 -20.41 25.34
C THR A 350 20.76 -21.25 25.02
N LEU A 351 21.24 -22.06 25.97
CA LEU A 351 22.36 -22.98 25.71
C LEU A 351 22.12 -23.96 24.53
N LYS A 352 20.85 -24.24 24.19
CA LYS A 352 20.46 -25.09 23.05
C LYS A 352 20.70 -24.45 21.69
N ASP A 353 20.84 -23.12 21.64
CA ASP A 353 21.12 -22.38 20.42
C ASP A 353 22.62 -22.37 20.05
N SER A 354 23.48 -22.99 20.88
CA SER A 354 24.89 -23.12 20.55
C SER A 354 25.09 -24.07 19.38
N GLY A 355 25.72 -23.62 18.31
CA GLY A 355 26.00 -24.43 17.12
C GLY A 355 25.98 -23.66 15.81
N ALA A 356 25.86 -24.39 14.70
CA ALA A 356 25.84 -23.83 13.35
C ALA A 356 24.41 -23.51 12.90
N PHE A 357 24.10 -22.23 12.72
CA PHE A 357 22.89 -21.79 12.05
C PHE A 357 23.11 -21.80 10.54
N ASN A 358 22.24 -22.49 9.80
CA ASN A 358 22.36 -22.56 8.35
C ASN A 358 21.44 -21.52 7.70
N CYS A 359 22.03 -20.54 7.02
CA CYS A 359 21.31 -19.73 6.05
C CYS A 359 21.13 -20.55 4.77
N VAL A 360 19.90 -20.63 4.29
CA VAL A 360 19.51 -21.31 3.06
C VAL A 360 18.93 -20.25 2.12
N ALA A 361 19.62 -19.99 1.01
CA ALA A 361 19.15 -19.13 -0.07
C ALA A 361 18.62 -20.02 -1.20
N SER A 362 17.40 -19.77 -1.68
CA SER A 362 16.76 -20.58 -2.73
C SER A 362 16.08 -19.73 -3.79
N ASN A 363 16.22 -20.12 -5.05
CA ASN A 363 15.49 -19.56 -6.19
C ASN A 363 15.16 -20.66 -7.21
N ALA A 364 14.60 -20.31 -8.36
CA ALA A 364 14.20 -21.26 -9.40
C ALA A 364 15.38 -22.08 -10.00
N ALA A 365 16.62 -21.58 -9.94
CA ALA A 365 17.80 -22.27 -10.46
C ALA A 365 18.47 -23.21 -9.45
N GLY A 366 18.27 -23.02 -8.14
CA GLY A 366 18.88 -23.89 -7.15
C GLY A 366 18.85 -23.38 -5.71
N ILE A 367 19.70 -23.98 -4.88
CA ILE A 367 19.77 -23.72 -3.44
C ILE A 367 21.24 -23.59 -3.04
N ALA A 368 21.56 -22.58 -2.23
CA ALA A 368 22.86 -22.40 -1.60
C ALA A 368 22.71 -22.36 -0.09
N THR A 369 23.69 -22.88 0.63
CA THR A 369 23.68 -22.92 2.09
C THR A 369 25.00 -22.43 2.67
N ALA A 370 24.92 -21.66 3.76
CA ALA A 370 26.09 -21.17 4.49
C ALA A 370 25.85 -21.27 5.99
N ALA A 371 26.84 -21.75 6.73
CA ALA A 371 26.77 -21.92 8.18
C ALA A 371 27.35 -20.69 8.91
N VAL A 372 26.64 -20.20 9.93
CA VAL A 372 27.09 -19.17 10.87
C VAL A 372 27.11 -19.77 12.27
N HIS A 373 28.27 -19.77 12.92
CA HIS A 373 28.44 -20.40 14.22
C HIS A 373 28.18 -19.40 15.35
N VAL A 374 27.40 -19.84 16.34
CA VAL A 374 27.15 -19.11 17.59
C VAL A 374 27.52 -20.00 18.76
N HIS A 375 28.34 -19.47 19.66
CA HIS A 375 28.80 -20.15 20.87
C HIS A 375 28.13 -19.52 22.09
N MET A 376 27.38 -20.33 22.83
CA MET A 376 26.68 -19.86 24.03
C MET A 376 27.57 -20.01 25.27
N ILE A 377 27.72 -18.93 26.02
CA ILE A 377 28.44 -18.91 27.30
C ILE A 377 27.39 -19.03 28.41
N PRO A 378 27.46 -20.06 29.27
CA PRO A 378 26.54 -20.20 30.40
C PRO A 378 26.74 -19.06 31.40
N LEU A 379 25.65 -18.62 32.04
CA LEU A 379 25.73 -17.63 33.11
C LEU A 379 26.56 -18.20 34.29
N PRO A 380 27.57 -17.49 34.82
CA PRO A 380 28.33 -17.98 35.96
C PRO A 380 27.42 -18.09 37.18
N LEU A 381 27.26 -19.32 37.70
CA LEU A 381 26.57 -19.58 38.95
C LEU A 381 27.47 -19.14 40.11
N LEU A 382 27.08 -18.08 40.84
CA LEU A 382 27.72 -17.72 42.11
C LEU A 382 27.34 -18.79 43.15
N VAL A 383 28.23 -19.79 43.33
CA VAL A 383 28.12 -20.72 44.46
C VAL A 383 28.60 -19.99 45.70
N ASN A 384 27.65 -19.62 46.55
CA ASN A 384 27.92 -18.94 47.81
C ASN A 384 28.47 -19.94 48.85
N ASN A 385 29.76 -20.27 48.77
CA ASN A 385 30.45 -21.03 49.82
C ASN A 385 31.06 -20.07 50.84
N THR A 386 30.24 -19.61 51.77
CA THR A 386 30.71 -19.12 53.08
C THR A 386 31.10 -20.32 53.93
N GLY A 387 32.38 -20.62 54.05
CA GLY A 387 32.84 -21.75 54.86
C GLY A 387 34.36 -21.86 54.99
N HIS A 388 34.89 -21.17 56.02
CA HIS A 388 36.15 -21.42 56.73
C HIS A 388 37.50 -20.99 56.13
N MET A 389 38.08 -19.99 56.82
CA MET A 389 39.44 -19.43 56.76
C MET A 389 40.54 -20.41 57.21
N ARG A 390 41.74 -20.28 56.62
CA ARG A 390 43.09 -20.20 57.23
C ARG A 390 44.13 -20.36 56.11
N GLU A 391 44.63 -19.26 55.55
CA GLU A 391 45.87 -18.53 55.94
C GLU A 391 47.14 -19.17 55.37
N ALA A 392 47.69 -18.55 54.32
CA ALA A 392 49.11 -18.56 53.95
C ALA A 392 49.40 -17.41 52.95
N ASP A 393 50.13 -16.42 53.48
CA ASP A 393 51.03 -15.42 52.89
C ASP A 393 50.57 -14.37 51.84
N PRO A 394 50.76 -13.06 52.16
CA PRO A 394 50.39 -11.92 51.33
C PRO A 394 51.56 -11.38 50.47
N GLY A 395 51.25 -11.00 49.22
CA GLY A 395 52.13 -10.26 48.32
C GLY A 395 51.62 -8.83 48.10
N LEU A 396 52.49 -7.87 48.45
CA LEU A 396 52.33 -6.42 48.47
C LEU A 396 51.72 -5.81 47.20
N SER A 397 50.89 -4.76 47.37
CA SER A 397 51.09 -3.41 46.82
C SER A 397 49.98 -2.47 47.31
N ASP A 398 50.31 -1.68 48.33
CA ASP A 398 49.52 -0.55 48.85
C ASP A 398 49.48 0.60 47.82
N ILE A 399 48.34 1.31 47.75
CA ILE A 399 48.27 2.79 47.78
C ILE A 399 46.86 3.17 48.26
N SER A 400 46.83 3.61 49.52
CA SER A 400 45.72 4.26 50.19
C SER A 400 45.71 5.77 49.88
N THR A 401 44.55 6.35 49.62
CA THR A 401 44.27 7.74 50.02
C THR A 401 42.90 7.81 50.68
N SER A 402 42.93 7.87 52.01
CA SER A 402 41.81 8.23 52.86
C SER A 402 41.63 9.75 52.89
N SER A 403 40.39 10.22 52.84
CA SER A 403 39.99 11.39 53.62
C SER A 403 38.60 11.18 54.23
N ARG A 404 38.63 10.99 55.55
CA ARG A 404 37.50 10.97 56.48
C ARG A 404 37.14 12.40 56.87
N SER A 405 35.85 12.71 56.98
CA SER A 405 35.23 13.40 58.12
C SER A 405 33.73 13.55 57.80
N SER A 406 32.83 12.92 58.57
CA SER A 406 32.21 13.47 59.79
C SER A 406 31.41 14.74 59.46
N SER A 407 30.14 14.93 59.76
CA SER A 407 29.20 14.25 60.64
C SER A 407 27.83 14.94 60.49
N ASN A 408 26.79 14.11 60.50
CA ASN A 408 25.53 14.29 61.25
C ASN A 408 24.45 15.29 60.81
N ASP A 409 23.24 14.72 60.84
CA ASP A 409 21.96 15.30 61.22
C ASP A 409 21.38 16.45 60.39
N SER A 410 20.38 16.11 59.58
CA SER A 410 18.99 16.32 59.99
C SER A 410 18.02 15.95 58.86
N LYS A 411 16.83 15.48 59.26
CA LYS A 411 15.75 15.01 58.39
C LYS A 411 15.38 16.05 57.32
N THR A 412 15.57 15.68 56.05
CA THR A 412 14.94 16.34 54.91
C THR A 412 14.38 15.28 53.96
N HIS A 413 13.11 15.44 53.61
CA HIS A 413 12.38 14.57 52.68
C HIS A 413 13.26 14.16 51.49
N SER A 414 13.44 12.85 51.32
CA SER A 414 14.25 12.26 50.27
C SER A 414 13.61 12.53 48.90
N LYS A 415 13.94 13.67 48.30
CA LYS A 415 13.79 13.97 46.86
C LYS A 415 14.77 13.14 46.03
N ARG A 416 14.89 11.84 46.30
CA ARG A 416 15.81 10.99 45.54
C ARG A 416 15.05 10.27 44.45
N VAL A 417 15.59 10.41 43.25
CA VAL A 417 15.32 9.53 42.12
C VAL A 417 15.64 8.10 42.58
N LEU A 418 14.66 7.21 42.49
CA LEU A 418 14.81 5.79 42.83
C LEU A 418 15.08 5.00 41.56
N VAL A 419 15.93 3.98 41.62
CA VAL A 419 16.15 3.05 40.52
C VAL A 419 15.73 1.66 40.98
N GLU A 420 14.78 1.05 40.28
CA GLU A 420 14.25 -0.30 40.52
C GLU A 420 14.45 -1.20 39.29
N ASN A 421 14.25 -2.51 39.44
CA ASN A 421 14.28 -3.50 38.35
C ASN A 421 15.54 -3.43 37.45
N LEU A 422 16.72 -3.35 38.09
CA LEU A 422 17.98 -3.43 37.37
C LEU A 422 18.15 -4.81 36.73
N THR A 423 18.26 -4.85 35.41
CA THR A 423 18.78 -5.98 34.65
C THR A 423 20.08 -5.56 33.96
N ALA A 424 20.75 -6.47 33.26
CA ALA A 424 21.93 -6.13 32.47
C ALA A 424 21.66 -5.11 31.32
N HIS A 425 20.40 -4.78 31.04
CA HIS A 425 19.98 -3.95 29.89
C HIS A 425 18.81 -3.01 30.20
N SER A 426 18.25 -3.03 31.40
CA SER A 426 17.12 -2.19 31.78
C SER A 426 17.23 -1.75 33.24
N ALA A 427 16.73 -0.56 33.53
CA ALA A 427 16.53 -0.06 34.88
C ALA A 427 15.28 0.84 34.85
N VAL A 428 14.42 0.72 35.86
CA VAL A 428 13.25 1.57 36.02
C VAL A 428 13.63 2.74 36.92
N ILE A 429 13.53 3.97 36.42
CA ILE A 429 13.88 5.18 37.17
C ILE A 429 12.59 5.86 37.66
N HIS A 430 12.34 5.83 38.96
CA HIS A 430 11.25 6.55 39.63
C HIS A 430 11.68 7.98 39.98
N TRP A 431 11.07 8.95 39.32
CA TRP A 431 11.20 10.36 39.69
C TRP A 431 10.13 10.76 40.71
N PRO A 432 10.48 11.34 41.87
CA PRO A 432 9.48 11.94 42.76
C PRO A 432 8.82 13.11 42.02
N SER A 433 7.49 13.08 41.87
CA SER A 433 6.72 14.08 41.13
C SER A 433 6.63 15.41 41.88
N GLU A 434 7.68 16.21 41.83
CA GLU A 434 7.60 17.60 42.27
C GLU A 434 7.15 18.51 41.12
N ARG A 435 5.91 18.99 41.25
CA ARG A 435 5.22 19.94 40.36
C ARG A 435 4.79 19.34 39.03
N HIS A 436 3.49 19.12 38.93
CA HIS A 436 2.78 18.98 37.67
C HIS A 436 2.95 20.29 36.88
N ILE A 437 3.96 20.38 36.01
CA ILE A 437 4.12 21.50 35.09
C ILE A 437 3.21 21.19 33.88
N PRO A 438 2.09 21.90 33.70
CA PRO A 438 1.23 21.67 32.54
C PRO A 438 2.01 22.02 31.27
N GLY A 439 2.12 21.08 30.33
CA GLY A 439 2.73 21.32 29.01
C GLY A 439 4.09 20.65 28.75
N ILE A 440 4.73 20.02 29.75
CA ILE A 440 5.92 19.20 29.48
C ILE A 440 5.48 17.85 28.91
N ARG A 441 5.76 17.63 27.62
CA ARG A 441 5.69 16.31 26.99
C ARG A 441 7.05 15.64 27.14
N MET A 442 7.10 14.48 27.79
CA MET A 442 8.24 13.58 27.63
C MET A 442 8.15 13.01 26.21
N TYR A 443 9.07 13.44 25.36
CA TYR A 443 9.25 12.84 24.05
C TYR A 443 9.92 11.48 24.23
N GLN A 444 9.63 10.55 23.32
CA GLN A 444 10.42 9.33 23.21
C GLN A 444 11.84 9.74 22.84
N ILE A 445 12.74 9.75 23.82
CA ILE A 445 14.15 10.06 23.62
C ILE A 445 14.86 8.72 23.54
N GLN A 446 15.59 8.55 22.45
CA GLN A 446 16.48 7.43 22.24
C GLN A 446 17.84 7.84 22.82
N TYR A 447 18.32 7.10 23.82
CA TYR A 447 19.59 7.35 24.47
C TYR A 447 20.61 6.30 24.02
N GLU A 448 21.85 6.73 23.77
CA GLU A 448 23.01 5.86 23.60
C GLU A 448 23.95 6.01 24.80
N LEU A 449 24.32 4.89 25.43
CA LEU A 449 25.41 4.83 26.41
C LEU A 449 26.55 3.98 25.83
N CYS A 450 27.68 4.61 25.52
CA CYS A 450 28.86 3.94 24.98
C CYS A 450 29.97 3.84 26.05
N VAL A 451 30.57 2.65 26.17
CA VAL A 451 31.80 2.43 26.95
C VAL A 451 33.00 2.63 26.03
N LEU A 452 33.93 3.49 26.42
CA LEU A 452 35.21 3.69 25.73
C LEU A 452 36.33 3.05 26.53
N ALA A 453 37.13 2.20 25.90
CA ALA A 453 38.39 1.74 26.47
C ALA A 453 39.48 2.70 26.05
N VAL A 454 40.26 3.14 27.04
CA VAL A 454 41.46 3.94 26.87
C VAL A 454 42.63 2.96 26.85
N TYR A 455 43.46 3.04 25.82
CA TYR A 455 44.71 2.28 25.75
C TYR A 455 45.84 3.25 25.43
N ASP A 456 47.01 2.95 26.00
CA ASP A 456 48.26 3.57 25.57
C ASP A 456 48.67 2.95 24.24
N ASP A 457 48.67 3.77 23.19
CA ASP A 457 49.16 3.34 21.90
C ASP A 457 50.69 3.27 21.97
N GLY A 458 51.24 2.05 22.12
CA GLY A 458 52.66 1.81 22.39
C GLY A 458 53.63 2.33 21.33
N ILE A 459 53.13 2.80 20.18
CA ILE A 459 53.91 3.39 19.10
C ILE A 459 53.91 4.93 19.17
N THR A 460 52.83 5.54 19.68
CA THR A 460 52.62 7.00 19.59
C THR A 460 52.59 7.70 20.94
N SER A 461 52.65 6.96 22.07
CA SER A 461 52.51 7.51 23.44
C SER A 461 51.26 8.40 23.62
N LEU A 462 50.27 8.22 22.74
CA LEU A 462 49.01 8.94 22.76
C LEU A 462 47.95 7.99 23.33
N THR A 463 47.19 8.51 24.29
CA THR A 463 45.98 7.85 24.79
C THR A 463 44.96 7.78 23.66
N ALA A 464 44.75 6.57 23.11
CA ALA A 464 43.71 6.30 22.14
C ALA A 464 42.47 5.77 22.86
N THR A 465 41.29 6.26 22.50
CA THR A 465 40.02 5.72 22.97
C THR A 465 39.35 4.92 21.85
N ARG A 466 38.94 3.68 22.10
CA ARG A 466 38.02 2.97 21.19
C ARG A 466 36.78 2.49 21.93
N VAL A 467 35.64 2.61 21.26
CA VAL A 467 34.34 2.18 21.79
C VAL A 467 34.36 0.66 21.97
N VAL A 468 34.17 0.20 23.20
CA VAL A 468 34.03 -1.21 23.59
C VAL A 468 32.64 -1.72 23.23
N GLY A 469 31.63 -0.87 23.34
CA GLY A 469 30.25 -1.16 22.98
C GLY A 469 29.30 -0.05 23.40
N CYS A 470 28.14 0.01 22.76
CA CYS A 470 27.08 0.95 23.08
C CYS A 470 25.79 0.20 23.40
N VAL A 471 24.99 0.74 24.31
CA VAL A 471 23.64 0.26 24.65
C VAL A 471 22.65 1.36 24.29
N HIS A 472 21.63 0.99 23.52
CA HIS A 472 20.51 1.87 23.17
C HIS A 472 19.34 1.59 24.11
N PHE A 473 18.71 2.64 24.63
CA PHE A 473 17.51 2.53 25.43
C PHE A 473 16.50 3.60 25.05
N HIS A 474 15.21 3.26 25.19
CA HIS A 474 14.08 4.11 24.86
C HIS A 474 13.13 4.17 26.05
N THR A 475 12.47 5.32 26.22
CA THR A 475 11.39 5.47 27.19
C THR A 475 10.14 4.75 26.67
N LEU A 476 9.57 3.82 27.46
CA LEU A 476 8.28 3.18 27.16
C LEU A 476 7.14 4.22 27.15
N PRO A 477 6.18 4.12 26.21
CA PRO A 477 4.99 4.96 26.24
C PRO A 477 4.06 4.52 27.38
N GLU A 478 3.77 5.40 28.35
CA GLU A 478 2.62 5.21 29.23
C GLU A 478 1.34 5.36 28.41
N THR A 479 0.67 4.25 28.14
CA THR A 479 -0.66 4.20 27.52
C THR A 479 -1.75 4.50 28.54
N ASN A 480 -1.80 5.73 29.06
CA ASN A 480 -2.93 6.20 29.86
C ASN A 480 -3.81 7.17 29.05
N GLN A 481 -5.00 6.67 28.68
CA GLN A 481 -6.24 7.36 28.35
C GLN A 481 -6.13 8.80 27.81
N CYS A 482 -6.10 8.95 26.49
CA CYS A 482 -6.44 10.23 25.85
C CYS A 482 -7.93 10.53 26.05
N ARG A 483 -8.27 11.29 27.09
CA ARG A 483 -9.53 12.03 27.16
C ARG A 483 -9.47 13.24 26.23
N PHE A 484 -10.46 13.33 25.36
CA PHE A 484 -10.76 14.48 24.50
C PHE A 484 -10.83 15.77 25.34
N VAL A 485 -10.05 16.79 24.96
CA VAL A 485 -10.30 18.18 25.38
C VAL A 485 -10.71 18.96 24.13
N PRO A 486 -11.90 19.56 24.09
CA PRO A 486 -12.35 20.34 22.95
C PRO A 486 -11.72 21.74 23.01
N SER A 487 -10.65 21.98 22.25
CA SER A 487 -10.17 23.35 21.99
C SER A 487 -10.99 23.95 20.86
N GLN A 488 -12.06 24.61 21.27
CA GLN A 488 -12.86 25.52 20.46
C GLN A 488 -12.04 26.70 19.93
N PHE A 489 -12.44 27.15 18.74
CA PHE A 489 -12.36 28.54 18.28
C PHE A 489 -10.97 29.15 18.00
N LEU A 490 -10.38 28.81 16.86
CA LEU A 490 -9.56 29.76 16.05
C LEU A 490 -9.26 29.24 14.63
N GLY A 491 -9.36 27.92 14.38
CA GLY A 491 -9.09 27.35 13.05
C GLY A 491 -10.20 27.55 12.00
N GLY A 492 -11.47 27.59 12.42
CA GLY A 492 -12.60 27.68 11.48
C GLY A 492 -12.73 29.05 10.80
N THR A 493 -12.57 30.13 11.55
CA THR A 493 -12.58 31.50 10.99
C THR A 493 -11.41 31.75 10.06
N MET A 494 -10.22 31.23 10.37
CA MET A 494 -9.06 31.30 9.48
C MET A 494 -9.30 30.60 8.15
N ILE A 495 -9.93 29.41 8.14
CA ILE A 495 -10.27 28.69 6.91
C ILE A 495 -11.29 29.47 6.06
N ILE A 496 -12.30 30.08 6.68
CA ILE A 496 -13.30 30.88 5.96
C ILE A 496 -12.67 32.15 5.37
N ILE A 497 -11.78 32.81 6.11
CA ILE A 497 -11.09 34.03 5.64
C ILE A 497 -10.15 33.67 4.47
N ILE A 498 -9.33 32.63 4.60
CA ILE A 498 -8.41 32.20 3.54
C ILE A 498 -9.19 31.73 2.30
N GLY A 499 -10.26 30.94 2.48
CA GLY A 499 -11.14 30.52 1.40
C GLY A 499 -11.81 31.70 0.69
N GLY A 500 -12.25 32.72 1.43
CA GLY A 500 -12.83 33.94 0.88
C GLY A 500 -11.84 34.75 0.03
N ILE A 501 -10.59 34.89 0.50
CA ILE A 501 -9.53 35.62 -0.24
C ILE A 501 -9.19 34.89 -1.54
N ILE A 502 -9.11 33.55 -1.53
CA ILE A 502 -8.83 32.76 -2.74
C ILE A 502 -9.97 32.90 -3.75
N VAL A 503 -11.23 32.81 -3.32
CA VAL A 503 -12.37 32.97 -4.23
C VAL A 503 -12.41 34.38 -4.82
N ALA A 504 -12.21 35.42 -4.00
CA ALA A 504 -12.19 36.80 -4.48
C ALA A 504 -11.07 37.08 -5.48
N SER A 505 -9.85 36.59 -5.20
CA SER A 505 -8.70 36.77 -6.10
C SER A 505 -8.88 36.05 -7.45
N VAL A 506 -9.43 34.84 -7.45
CA VAL A 506 -9.77 34.11 -8.68
C VAL A 506 -10.86 34.84 -9.48
N LEU A 507 -11.87 35.39 -8.82
CA LEU A 507 -12.97 36.11 -9.48
C LEU A 507 -12.48 37.41 -10.13
N VAL A 508 -11.59 38.15 -9.46
CA VAL A 508 -10.92 39.35 -10.04
C VAL A 508 -10.07 38.95 -11.25
N PHE A 509 -9.31 37.86 -11.18
CA PHE A 509 -8.50 37.38 -12.29
C PHE A 509 -9.35 37.00 -13.52
N ILE A 510 -10.47 36.30 -13.31
CA ILE A 510 -11.42 35.97 -14.39
C ILE A 510 -12.00 37.25 -15.03
N ILE A 511 -12.39 38.26 -14.22
CA ILE A 511 -12.89 39.53 -14.75
C ILE A 511 -11.82 40.25 -15.58
N ILE A 512 -10.56 40.27 -15.14
CA ILE A 512 -9.45 40.87 -15.91
C ILE A 512 -9.25 40.15 -17.24
N LEU A 513 -9.29 38.81 -17.25
CA LEU A 513 -9.22 38.03 -18.48
C LEU A 513 -10.40 38.30 -19.41
N MET A 514 -11.63 38.43 -18.88
CA MET A 514 -12.80 38.78 -19.69
C MET A 514 -12.70 40.19 -20.29
N ILE A 515 -12.17 41.17 -19.54
CA ILE A 515 -11.94 42.53 -20.05
C ILE A 515 -10.88 42.50 -21.14
N ARG A 516 -9.76 41.78 -20.96
CA ARG A 516 -8.73 41.62 -22.00
C ARG A 516 -9.25 40.90 -23.23
N TYR A 517 -10.04 39.84 -23.06
CA TYR A 517 -10.66 39.12 -24.17
C TYR A 517 -11.63 40.02 -24.93
N LYS A 518 -12.44 40.81 -24.23
CA LYS A 518 -13.39 41.74 -24.87
C LYS A 518 -12.69 42.94 -25.53
N ALA A 519 -11.57 43.40 -24.99
CA ALA A 519 -10.74 44.43 -25.63
C ALA A 519 -10.07 43.94 -26.92
N TYR A 520 -9.64 42.67 -26.96
CA TYR A 520 -9.11 42.05 -28.18
C TYR A 520 -10.20 41.67 -29.19
N SER A 521 -11.41 41.35 -28.74
CA SER A 521 -12.53 41.00 -29.61
C SER A 521 -13.33 42.20 -30.14
N GLY A 522 -12.99 43.42 -29.73
CA GLY A 522 -13.80 44.63 -30.00
C GLY A 522 -13.39 45.47 -31.22
N GLY A 523 -12.40 45.05 -32.00
CA GLY A 523 -11.92 45.81 -33.17
C GLY A 523 -11.86 44.93 -34.42
N GLY A 524 -12.84 45.05 -35.31
CA GLY A 524 -12.82 44.38 -36.61
C GLY A 524 -14.21 43.92 -37.04
N GLY A 525 -15.03 44.88 -37.48
CA GLY A 525 -16.22 44.59 -38.27
C GLY A 525 -15.85 44.23 -39.72
N ASP A 526 -16.85 43.63 -40.37
CA ASP A 526 -17.03 43.46 -41.81
C ASP A 526 -16.50 42.18 -42.49
N THR A 527 -17.49 41.34 -42.81
CA THR A 527 -17.66 40.58 -44.06
C THR A 527 -16.69 39.44 -44.40
N ALA A 528 -17.17 38.20 -44.32
CA ALA A 528 -17.35 37.32 -45.49
C ALA A 528 -17.64 35.86 -45.08
N LYS A 529 -18.50 35.23 -45.88
CA LYS A 529 -19.04 33.87 -45.74
C LYS A 529 -18.03 32.78 -46.14
N ALA A 530 -18.10 31.68 -45.39
CA ALA A 530 -18.13 30.28 -45.83
C ALA A 530 -16.89 29.59 -46.45
N LYS A 531 -16.53 28.47 -45.76
CA LYS A 531 -16.02 27.17 -46.24
C LYS A 531 -14.59 27.08 -46.81
N ALA A 532 -13.70 26.57 -45.97
CA ALA A 532 -12.48 25.80 -46.29
C ALA A 532 -12.52 24.54 -45.39
N GLY A 533 -12.20 23.30 -45.78
CA GLY A 533 -11.53 22.80 -46.97
C GLY A 533 -10.01 22.98 -46.88
N GLY A 534 -9.28 21.97 -46.39
CA GLY A 534 -7.82 21.92 -46.55
C GLY A 534 -7.03 21.54 -45.29
N ASP A 535 -6.73 20.24 -45.20
CA ASP A 535 -5.41 19.64 -44.93
C ASP A 535 -4.28 20.55 -44.39
N VAL A 536 -3.76 20.24 -43.19
CA VAL A 536 -2.41 20.64 -42.75
C VAL A 536 -1.81 19.49 -41.94
N SER A 537 -0.84 18.83 -42.57
CA SER A 537 0.19 18.01 -41.93
C SER A 537 1.14 18.92 -41.15
N VAL A 538 1.51 18.52 -39.93
CA VAL A 538 2.64 19.11 -39.20
C VAL A 538 3.57 17.99 -38.76
N HIS A 539 4.69 17.88 -39.48
CA HIS A 539 5.91 17.18 -39.09
C HIS A 539 6.46 17.81 -37.80
N VAL A 540 6.77 16.98 -36.79
CA VAL A 540 7.72 17.34 -35.73
C VAL A 540 8.88 16.34 -35.81
N HIS A 541 9.99 16.83 -36.36
CA HIS A 541 11.26 16.13 -36.51
C HIS A 541 11.93 15.87 -35.17
N SER A 542 12.57 14.70 -35.06
CA SER A 542 13.69 14.47 -34.16
C SER A 542 14.91 15.26 -34.63
N GLN A 543 15.70 15.77 -33.68
CA GLN A 543 17.12 16.03 -33.90
C GLN A 543 17.87 16.01 -32.57
N THR A 544 18.94 15.22 -32.60
CA THR A 544 19.93 14.95 -31.58
C THR A 544 20.91 16.11 -31.45
N ASN A 545 21.47 16.33 -30.25
CA ASN A 545 22.89 16.62 -30.09
C ASN A 545 23.29 16.59 -28.61
N GLY A 546 24.29 15.76 -28.31
CA GLY A 546 24.88 15.66 -26.99
C GLY A 546 25.78 16.84 -26.65
N SER A 547 26.03 17.02 -25.36
CA SER A 547 27.28 17.56 -24.87
C SER A 547 27.54 17.06 -23.45
N ARG A 548 28.77 16.58 -23.25
CA ARG A 548 29.36 16.14 -21.99
C ARG A 548 29.53 17.33 -21.05
N SER A 549 29.27 17.15 -19.76
CA SER A 549 30.09 17.76 -18.70
C SER A 549 29.95 16.97 -17.41
N ALA A 550 31.10 16.45 -16.96
CA ALA A 550 31.32 15.89 -15.65
C ALA A 550 31.38 17.02 -14.62
N ALA A 551 30.71 16.87 -13.49
CA ALA A 551 31.07 17.54 -12.24
C ALA A 551 30.51 16.75 -11.04
N THR A 552 31.44 16.10 -10.36
CA THR A 552 31.36 15.44 -9.06
C THR A 552 30.73 16.34 -7.98
N LYS A 553 29.75 15.83 -7.22
CA LYS A 553 29.61 16.13 -5.78
C LYS A 553 28.70 15.10 -5.09
N GLN A 554 29.27 14.50 -4.05
CA GLN A 554 28.69 13.54 -3.13
C GLN A 554 27.63 14.19 -2.23
N SER A 555 26.54 13.47 -1.98
CA SER A 555 25.82 13.50 -0.69
C SER A 555 24.87 12.30 -0.63
N GLU A 556 25.05 11.52 0.43
CA GLU A 556 24.55 10.18 0.73
C GLU A 556 23.51 10.33 1.86
N GLU A 557 22.27 9.83 1.69
CA GLU A 557 21.35 9.56 2.80
C GLU A 557 20.43 8.35 2.49
N PRO A 558 20.04 7.57 3.52
CA PRO A 558 19.67 6.15 3.43
C PRO A 558 18.13 5.91 3.41
N PRO A 559 17.66 4.65 3.26
CA PRO A 559 16.29 4.34 2.87
C PRO A 559 15.27 4.36 4.02
N GLU A 560 14.05 4.78 3.69
CA GLU A 560 12.89 4.96 4.56
C GLU A 560 12.16 3.62 4.80
N SER A 561 12.03 3.20 6.07
CA SER A 561 11.21 2.05 6.52
C SER A 561 9.81 2.50 6.97
N PRO A 562 8.78 1.64 6.87
CA PRO A 562 7.39 2.08 6.75
C PRO A 562 6.77 2.47 8.10
N ALA A 563 6.16 3.67 8.15
CA ALA A 563 5.47 4.18 9.32
C ALA A 563 4.02 3.66 9.40
N GLY A 564 3.72 3.02 10.52
CA GLY A 564 2.37 2.69 10.95
C GLY A 564 1.50 3.93 11.18
N LYS A 565 0.23 3.78 10.85
CA LYS A 565 -0.87 4.75 11.04
C LYS A 565 -0.97 5.18 12.51
N HIS A 566 -0.97 6.48 12.81
CA HIS A 566 -1.89 7.07 13.78
C HIS A 566 -1.95 8.60 13.68
N CYS A 567 -3.18 9.10 13.66
CA CYS A 567 -3.62 10.47 13.44
C CYS A 567 -3.03 11.51 14.41
N LYS A 568 -2.52 12.63 13.87
CA LYS A 568 -2.73 14.00 14.42
C LYS A 568 -2.44 15.04 13.33
N ALA A 569 -3.24 16.09 13.37
CA ALA A 569 -3.38 17.14 12.37
C ALA A 569 -2.06 17.77 11.91
N LEU A 570 -1.71 17.59 10.64
CA LEU A 570 -0.81 18.47 9.90
C LEU A 570 -1.69 19.39 9.03
N VAL A 571 -2.19 20.45 9.65
CA VAL A 571 -2.98 21.49 8.98
C VAL A 571 -2.01 22.53 8.41
N LEU A 572 -2.03 22.66 7.09
CA LEU A 572 -1.67 23.84 6.28
C LEU A 572 -0.32 24.51 6.59
N LEU A 573 0.80 23.93 6.14
CA LEU A 573 2.01 24.75 5.89
C LEU A 573 2.91 24.29 4.72
N LYS A 574 2.55 23.27 3.94
CA LYS A 574 3.35 22.80 2.79
C LYS A 574 2.75 23.00 1.39
N MET A 575 1.58 23.61 1.26
CA MET A 575 0.91 23.78 -0.06
C MET A 575 0.98 25.20 -0.68
N VAL A 576 1.62 26.17 -0.05
CA VAL A 576 1.67 27.56 -0.60
C VAL A 576 2.87 27.79 -1.51
N LEU A 577 3.85 26.87 -1.56
CA LEU A 577 5.15 27.15 -2.20
C LEU A 577 5.37 26.76 -3.68
N PRO A 578 4.49 26.05 -4.41
CA PRO A 578 4.65 25.92 -5.88
C PRO A 578 3.79 26.86 -6.73
N ILE A 579 2.83 27.62 -6.16
CA ILE A 579 1.90 28.44 -6.95
C ILE A 579 2.41 29.88 -7.18
N LEU A 580 3.41 30.34 -6.41
CA LEU A 580 4.00 31.66 -6.62
C LEU A 580 5.17 31.67 -7.64
N HIS A 581 5.70 30.52 -8.04
CA HIS A 581 6.83 30.46 -8.97
C HIS A 581 6.44 30.52 -10.46
N LEU A 582 5.14 30.55 -10.77
CA LEU A 582 4.60 30.67 -12.13
C LEU A 582 4.03 32.06 -12.45
N LEU A 583 4.24 33.04 -11.57
CA LEU A 583 3.72 34.41 -11.72
C LEU A 583 4.82 35.49 -11.72
N PHE A 584 6.06 35.10 -12.01
CA PHE A 584 7.13 36.02 -12.41
C PHE A 584 7.56 35.78 -13.84
#